data_AF-A0A5Q0SLK8-F1
#
_entry.id   AF-A0A5Q0SLK8-F1
#
_cell.length_a   1.000
_cell.length_b   1.000
_cell.length_c   1.000
_cell.angle_alpha   90.00
_cell.angle_beta   90.00
_cell.angle_gamma   90.00
#
_symmetry.space_group_name_H-M   'P 1'
#
loop_
_entity.id
_entity.type
_entity.pdbx_description
1 polymer ?
#
loop_
_entity_poly.entity_id
_entity_poly.type
_entity_poly.pdbx_seq_one_letter_code
_entity_poly.pdbx_strand_id
1 'polypeptide(L)'
;MAHANKQIRKRLISISLGVVLLMTSAFLIGKTGINSEQLQSALFFGISPILFYMLGIVFGIERIVFGATGSEKLFRLLAGDGELYYTALLGVFFIFIISGVLILAYTPIIAGILEKVLELINGLSFLALSATLFMRS
;
A
#
# COMPACT_ATOMS: atom_id res chain seq x y z
N MET A 1 -22.79 21.76 -4.10
CA MET A 1 -22.56 20.63 -5.06
C MET A 1 -21.07 20.37 -5.33
N ALA A 2 -20.20 21.38 -5.48
CA ALA A 2 -18.77 21.17 -5.75
C ALA A 2 -18.00 20.38 -4.67
N HIS A 3 -18.30 20.59 -3.39
CA HIS A 3 -17.66 19.86 -2.28
C HIS A 3 -18.05 18.37 -2.22
N ALA A 4 -19.34 18.06 -2.46
CA ALA A 4 -19.83 16.68 -2.50
C ALA A 4 -19.16 15.86 -3.62
N ASN A 5 -18.99 16.45 -4.81
CA ASN A 5 -18.32 15.80 -5.93
C ASN A 5 -16.83 15.54 -5.64
N LYS A 6 -16.13 16.49 -5.02
CA LYS A 6 -14.74 16.31 -4.58
C LYS A 6 -14.60 15.17 -3.56
N GLN A 7 -15.53 15.05 -2.61
CA GLN A 7 -15.49 14.01 -1.59
C GLN A 7 -15.78 12.62 -2.18
N ILE A 8 -16.76 12.50 -3.08
CA ILE A 8 -17.06 11.25 -3.78
C ILE A 8 -15.86 10.79 -4.62
N ARG A 9 -15.20 11.73 -5.33
CA ARG A 9 -13.99 11.43 -6.11
C ARG A 9 -12.85 10.91 -5.24
N LYS A 10 -12.56 11.55 -4.10
CA LYS A 10 -11.53 11.10 -3.14
C LYS A 10 -11.83 9.66 -2.66
N ARG A 11 -13.09 9.37 -2.38
CA ARG A 11 -13.54 8.05 -1.92
C ARG A 11 -13.38 6.99 -3.01
N LEU A 12 -13.81 7.28 -4.24
CA LEU A 12 -13.66 6.35 -5.37
C LEU A 12 -12.19 6.04 -5.67
N ILE A 13 -11.33 7.07 -5.69
CA ILE A 13 -9.87 6.89 -5.88
C ILE A 13 -9.30 5.99 -4.78
N SER A 14 -9.74 6.17 -3.54
CA SER A 14 -9.28 5.36 -2.41
C SER A 14 -9.73 3.90 -2.54
N ILE A 15 -10.99 3.65 -2.92
CA ILE A 15 -11.48 2.28 -3.16
C ILE A 15 -10.70 1.64 -4.30
N SER A 16 -10.55 2.31 -5.44
CA SER A 16 -9.85 1.74 -6.59
C SER A 16 -8.40 1.42 -6.27
N LEU A 17 -7.69 2.33 -5.60
CA LEU A 17 -6.30 2.08 -5.17
C LEU A 17 -6.23 0.95 -4.15
N GLY A 18 -7.17 0.93 -3.19
CA GLY A 18 -7.21 -0.11 -2.17
C GLY A 18 -7.46 -1.50 -2.76
N VAL A 19 -8.40 -1.63 -3.70
CA VAL A 19 -8.69 -2.90 -4.39
C VAL A 19 -7.50 -3.36 -5.24
N VAL A 20 -6.91 -2.47 -6.03
CA VAL A 20 -5.76 -2.81 -6.88
C VAL A 20 -4.59 -3.29 -6.03
N LEU A 21 -4.26 -2.55 -4.97
CA LEU A 21 -3.16 -2.91 -4.07
C LEU A 21 -3.44 -4.22 -3.33
N LEU A 22 -4.66 -4.40 -2.80
CA LEU A 22 -5.05 -5.61 -2.09
C LEU A 22 -4.96 -6.85 -3.00
N MET A 23 -5.54 -6.77 -4.20
CA MET A 23 -5.60 -7.91 -5.12
C MET A 23 -4.22 -8.27 -5.67
N THR A 24 -3.42 -7.28 -6.05
CA THR A 24 -2.05 -7.52 -6.54
C THR A 24 -1.18 -8.09 -5.42
N SER A 25 -1.22 -7.53 -4.21
CA SER A 25 -0.47 -8.05 -3.06
C SER A 25 -0.89 -9.48 -2.68
N ALA A 26 -2.20 -9.75 -2.61
CA ALA A 26 -2.69 -11.09 -2.27
C ALA A 26 -2.26 -12.14 -3.31
N PHE A 27 -2.32 -11.78 -4.60
CA PHE A 27 -1.84 -12.67 -5.66
C PHE A 27 -0.33 -12.93 -5.56
N LEU A 28 0.47 -11.88 -5.37
CA LEU A 28 1.93 -12.00 -5.29
C LEU A 28 2.36 -12.83 -4.07
N ILE A 29 1.68 -12.68 -2.92
CA ILE A 29 1.91 -13.55 -1.75
C ILE A 29 1.54 -15.00 -2.07
N GLY A 30 0.37 -15.24 -2.67
CA GLY A 30 -0.07 -16.58 -3.04
C GLY A 30 0.88 -17.27 -4.02
N LYS A 31 1.51 -16.50 -4.92
CA LYS A 31 2.45 -17.02 -5.91
C LYS A 31 3.85 -17.24 -5.37
N THR A 32 4.36 -16.29 -4.58
CA THR A 32 5.72 -16.34 -4.02
C THR A 32 5.81 -17.38 -2.90
N GLY A 33 4.70 -17.59 -2.20
CA GLY A 33 4.65 -18.40 -0.98
C GLY A 33 5.34 -17.69 0.19
N ILE A 34 5.06 -18.15 1.41
CA ILE A 34 5.76 -17.68 2.61
C ILE A 34 6.75 -18.79 3.00
N ASN A 35 7.95 -18.75 2.44
CA ASN A 35 9.03 -19.61 2.91
C ASN A 35 9.72 -18.98 4.11
N SER A 36 10.02 -19.79 5.13
CA SER A 36 10.68 -19.37 6.37
C SER A 36 12.01 -18.65 6.12
N GLU A 37 12.76 -19.03 5.08
CA GLU A 37 14.01 -18.37 4.68
C GLU A 37 13.78 -16.96 4.12
N GLN A 38 12.73 -16.75 3.34
CA GLN A 38 12.36 -15.42 2.83
C GLN A 38 11.84 -14.53 3.94
N LEU A 39 11.12 -15.10 4.91
CA LEU A 39 10.63 -14.37 6.09
C LEU A 39 11.78 -14.01 7.04
N GLN A 40 12.75 -14.90 7.23
CA GLN A 40 13.97 -14.59 7.99
C GLN A 40 14.80 -13.53 7.27
N SER A 41 15.05 -13.69 5.96
CA SER A 41 15.76 -12.66 5.18
C SER A 41 15.05 -11.30 5.24
N ALA A 42 13.71 -11.31 5.22
CA ALA A 42 12.90 -10.12 5.41
C ALA A 42 13.11 -9.45 6.77
N LEU A 43 13.13 -10.24 7.85
CA LEU A 43 13.26 -9.77 9.22
C LEU A 43 14.70 -9.30 9.55
N PHE A 44 15.72 -9.91 8.94
CA PHE A 44 17.13 -9.63 9.23
C PHE A 44 17.79 -8.63 8.26
N PHE A 45 17.41 -8.64 6.98
CA PHE A 45 18.00 -7.75 5.97
C PHE A 45 17.04 -6.66 5.47
N GLY A 46 15.75 -6.70 5.85
CA GLY A 46 14.78 -5.64 5.58
C GLY A 46 14.35 -5.48 4.12
N ILE A 47 14.89 -6.27 3.20
CA ILE A 47 14.62 -6.17 1.75
C ILE A 47 14.00 -7.49 1.29
N SER A 48 12.75 -7.71 1.68
CA SER A 48 11.97 -8.81 1.12
C SER A 48 10.65 -8.28 0.55
N PRO A 49 10.36 -8.55 -0.73
CA PRO A 49 9.12 -8.12 -1.37
C PRO A 49 7.87 -8.58 -0.63
N ILE A 50 7.95 -9.71 0.09
CA ILE A 50 6.84 -10.26 0.88
C ILE A 50 6.33 -9.28 1.94
N LEU A 51 7.20 -8.52 2.60
CA LEU A 51 6.79 -7.54 3.61
C LEU A 51 6.01 -6.40 2.96
N PHE A 52 6.45 -5.94 1.79
CA PHE A 52 5.74 -4.91 1.06
C PHE A 52 4.38 -5.42 0.58
N TYR A 53 4.26 -6.67 0.13
CA TYR A 53 2.96 -7.23 -0.21
C TYR A 53 2.04 -7.30 1.02
N MET A 54 2.55 -7.72 2.18
CA MET A 54 1.79 -7.74 3.44
C MET A 54 1.31 -6.33 3.83
N LEU A 55 2.18 -5.32 3.73
CA LEU A 55 1.79 -3.93 3.91
C LEU A 55 0.71 -3.51 2.90
N GLY A 56 0.82 -3.98 1.65
CA GLY A 56 -0.16 -3.69 0.61
C GLY A 56 -1.54 -4.29 0.92
N ILE A 57 -1.60 -5.46 1.56
CA ILE A 57 -2.87 -6.00 2.07
C ILE A 57 -3.46 -5.09 3.15
N VAL A 58 -2.66 -4.75 4.18
CA VAL A 58 -3.12 -3.94 5.32
C VAL A 58 -3.62 -2.58 4.86
N PHE A 59 -2.84 -1.88 4.05
CA PHE A 59 -3.21 -0.55 3.56
C PHE A 59 -4.22 -0.60 2.41
N GLY A 60 -4.29 -1.70 1.65
CA GLY A 60 -5.35 -1.93 0.68
C GLY A 60 -6.73 -2.01 1.36
N ILE A 61 -6.83 -2.80 2.44
CA ILE A 61 -8.05 -2.89 3.26
C ILE A 61 -8.37 -1.54 3.87
N GLU A 62 -7.38 -0.85 4.45
CA GLU A 62 -7.58 0.48 5.03
C GLU A 62 -8.21 1.45 4.02
N ARG A 63 -7.71 1.47 2.78
CA ARG A 63 -8.18 2.38 1.74
C ARG A 63 -9.59 2.04 1.25
N ILE A 64 -9.94 0.77 1.20
CA ILE A 64 -11.31 0.32 0.92
C ILE A 64 -12.25 0.78 2.04
N VAL A 65 -11.87 0.57 3.30
CA VAL A 65 -12.67 1.00 4.47
C VAL A 65 -12.84 2.52 4.49
N PHE A 66 -11.77 3.29 4.26
CA PHE A 66 -11.83 4.75 4.16
C PHE A 66 -12.74 5.19 3.00
N GLY A 67 -12.62 4.58 1.83
CA GLY A 67 -13.47 4.92 0.70
C GLY A 67 -14.95 4.56 0.92
N ALA A 68 -15.24 3.45 1.58
CA ALA A 68 -16.60 2.99 1.87
C ALA A 68 -17.28 3.78 3.00
N THR A 69 -16.53 4.18 4.03
CA THR A 69 -17.10 4.80 5.25
C THR A 69 -16.81 6.30 5.35
N GLY A 70 -15.78 6.80 4.67
CA GLY A 70 -15.21 8.13 4.89
C GLY A 70 -14.43 8.25 6.21
N SER A 71 -14.25 7.18 6.96
CA SER A 71 -13.62 7.20 8.29
C SER A 71 -12.12 6.95 8.22
N GLU A 72 -11.34 7.78 8.90
CA GLU A 72 -9.89 7.61 9.07
C GLU A 72 -9.52 6.74 10.29
N LYS A 73 -10.50 6.20 11.03
CA LYS A 73 -10.24 5.50 12.29
C LYS A 73 -9.24 4.35 12.13
N LEU A 74 -9.39 3.53 11.09
CA LEU A 74 -8.47 2.43 10.82
C LEU A 74 -7.08 2.95 10.47
N PHE A 75 -6.97 4.04 9.70
CA PHE A 75 -5.69 4.65 9.40
C PHE A 75 -5.00 5.18 10.66
N ARG A 76 -5.74 5.88 11.53
CA ARG A 76 -5.21 6.39 12.81
C ARG A 76 -4.79 5.27 13.75
N LEU A 77 -5.47 4.13 13.72
CA LEU A 77 -5.04 2.94 14.47
C LEU A 77 -3.69 2.41 13.95
N LEU A 78 -3.47 2.45 12.64
CA LEU A 78 -2.24 1.96 12.00
C LEU A 78 -1.07 2.94 12.11
N ALA A 79 -1.33 4.23 11.93
CA ALA A 79 -0.31 5.28 12.00
C ALA A 79 -0.01 5.71 13.45
N GLY A 80 -0.98 5.58 14.35
CA GLY A 80 -0.94 6.19 15.69
C GLY A 80 -1.83 7.44 15.75
N ASP A 81 -2.32 7.76 16.96
CA ASP A 81 -3.18 8.90 17.24
C ASP A 81 -2.51 9.87 18.22
N GLY A 82 -3.00 11.11 18.30
CA GLY A 82 -2.52 12.15 19.22
C GLY A 82 -1.47 13.11 18.64
N GLU A 83 -0.64 13.70 19.49
CA GLU A 83 0.30 14.80 19.15
C GLU A 83 1.34 14.40 18.08
N LEU A 84 1.64 13.11 17.97
CA LEU A 84 2.60 12.57 17.01
C LEU A 84 1.97 12.17 15.67
N TYR A 85 0.67 12.44 15.44
CA TYR A 85 -0.02 12.05 14.21
C TYR A 85 0.69 12.54 12.94
N TYR A 86 1.16 13.80 12.92
CA TYR A 86 1.87 14.34 11.75
C TYR A 86 3.22 13.66 11.50
N THR A 87 3.94 13.29 12.57
CA THR A 87 5.19 12.54 12.49
C THR A 87 4.94 11.14 11.95
N ALA A 88 3.91 10.46 12.46
CA ALA A 88 3.48 9.16 11.97
C ALA A 88 3.04 9.20 10.50
N LEU A 89 2.28 10.22 10.10
CA LEU A 89 1.86 10.44 8.72
C LEU A 89 3.07 10.55 7.78
N LEU A 90 4.09 11.29 8.20
CA LEU A 90 5.35 11.46 7.47
C LEU A 90 6.15 10.14 7.40
N GLY A 91 6.14 9.34 8.47
CA GLY A 91 6.69 7.99 8.49
C GLY A 91 5.99 7.06 7.50
N VAL A 92 4.65 7.01 7.51
CA VAL A 92 3.86 6.20 6.56
C VAL A 92 4.08 6.65 5.12
N PHE A 93 4.20 7.97 4.89
CA PHE A 93 4.55 8.50 3.57
C PHE A 93 5.86 7.93 3.04
N PHE A 94 6.92 7.94 3.86
CA PHE A 94 8.20 7.34 3.47
C PHE A 94 8.13 5.84 3.31
N ILE A 95 7.39 5.12 4.16
CA ILE A 95 7.16 3.68 4.00
C ILE A 95 6.56 3.37 2.62
N PHE A 96 5.56 4.15 2.18
CA PHE A 96 4.96 3.95 0.86
C PHE A 96 5.91 4.25 -0.29
N ILE A 97 6.69 5.33 -0.20
CA ILE A 97 7.70 5.62 -1.24
C ILE A 97 8.74 4.51 -1.32
N ILE A 98 9.31 4.12 -0.18
CA ILE A 98 10.35 3.08 -0.12
C ILE A 98 9.80 1.76 -0.64
N SER A 99 8.60 1.36 -0.21
CA SER A 99 7.94 0.13 -0.68
C SER A 99 7.73 0.16 -2.19
N GLY A 100 7.19 1.27 -2.71
CA GLY A 100 6.96 1.44 -4.14
C GLY A 100 8.25 1.37 -4.97
N VAL A 101 9.29 2.10 -4.57
CA VAL A 101 10.59 2.10 -5.27
C VAL A 101 11.25 0.72 -5.23
N LEU A 102 11.25 0.04 -4.09
CA LEU A 102 11.89 -1.27 -3.96
C LEU A 102 11.16 -2.34 -4.77
N ILE A 103 9.83 -2.36 -4.78
CA ILE A 103 9.06 -3.28 -5.64
C ILE A 103 9.36 -3.02 -7.13
N LEU A 104 9.39 -1.74 -7.54
CA LEU A 104 9.70 -1.38 -8.92
C LEU A 104 11.13 -1.76 -9.31
N ALA A 105 12.10 -1.58 -8.43
CA ALA A 105 13.48 -2.00 -8.65
C ALA A 105 13.63 -3.52 -8.70
N TYR A 106 12.77 -4.26 -7.99
CA TYR A 106 12.73 -5.73 -8.01
C TYR A 106 12.06 -6.31 -9.25
N THR A 107 11.11 -5.58 -9.85
CA THR A 107 10.29 -6.02 -10.99
C THR A 107 11.07 -6.62 -12.18
N PRO A 108 12.23 -6.07 -12.62
CA PRO A 108 12.98 -6.64 -13.76
C PRO A 108 13.46 -8.08 -13.55
N ILE A 109 13.68 -8.46 -12.29
CA ILE A 109 14.28 -9.74 -11.87
C ILE A 109 13.23 -10.86 -11.84
N ILE A 110 11.94 -10.53 -11.77
CA ILE A 110 10.85 -11.50 -11.72
C ILE A 110 10.72 -12.27 -13.04
N ALA A 111 10.49 -13.58 -12.96
CA ALA A 111 10.19 -14.40 -14.13
C ALA A 111 8.66 -14.42 -14.38
N GLY A 112 8.25 -14.33 -15.64
CA GLY A 112 6.83 -14.31 -16.03
C GLY A 112 6.31 -12.91 -16.32
N ILE A 113 5.60 -12.76 -17.46
CA ILE A 113 5.08 -11.46 -17.91
C ILE A 113 3.96 -10.98 -16.98
N LEU A 114 3.08 -11.89 -16.56
CA LEU A 114 1.95 -11.56 -15.69
C LEU A 114 2.45 -11.04 -14.33
N GLU A 115 3.38 -11.77 -13.70
CA GLU A 115 3.97 -11.39 -12.43
C GLU A 115 4.69 -10.04 -12.53
N LYS A 116 5.48 -9.80 -13.58
CA LYS A 116 6.11 -8.49 -13.81
C LYS A 116 5.10 -7.34 -13.88
N VAL A 117 3.98 -7.54 -14.57
CA VAL A 117 2.93 -6.53 -14.67
C VAL A 117 2.27 -6.30 -13.31
N LEU A 118 2.03 -7.35 -12.54
CA LEU A 118 1.43 -7.24 -11.21
C LEU A 118 2.37 -6.55 -10.21
N GLU A 119 3.67 -6.83 -10.24
CA GLU A 119 4.69 -6.12 -9.46
C GLU A 119 4.74 -4.63 -9.81
N LEU A 120 4.74 -4.32 -11.11
CA LEU A 120 4.71 -2.94 -11.59
C LEU A 120 3.48 -2.20 -11.06
N ILE A 121 2.30 -2.82 -11.19
CA ILE A 121 1.04 -2.25 -10.69
C ILE A 121 1.10 -2.08 -9.15
N ASN A 122 1.65 -3.06 -8.43
CA ASN A 122 1.75 -3.00 -6.97
C ASN A 122 2.67 -1.86 -6.51
N GLY A 123 3.87 -1.78 -7.09
CA GLY A 123 4.84 -0.71 -6.80
C GLY A 123 4.27 0.67 -7.13
N LEU A 124 3.63 0.83 -8.29
CA LEU A 124 2.95 2.08 -8.65
C LEU A 124 1.78 2.41 -7.71
N SER A 125 1.06 1.41 -7.21
CA SER A 125 -0.03 1.61 -6.25
C SER A 125 0.48 2.17 -4.93
N PHE A 126 1.64 1.71 -4.44
CA PHE A 126 2.30 2.30 -3.27
C PHE A 126 2.68 3.77 -3.48
N LEU A 127 3.24 4.12 -4.64
CA LEU A 127 3.55 5.51 -4.97
C LEU A 127 2.28 6.37 -5.09
N ALA A 128 1.19 5.81 -5.63
CA ALA A 128 -0.09 6.50 -5.66
C ALA A 128 -0.68 6.67 -4.25
N LEU A 129 -0.47 5.71 -3.34
CA LEU A 129 -0.88 5.85 -1.94
C LEU A 129 -0.12 6.97 -1.21
N SER A 130 1.19 7.15 -1.49
CA SER A 130 1.95 8.25 -0.90
C SER A 130 1.44 9.60 -1.37
N ALA A 131 1.16 9.75 -2.67
CA ALA A 131 0.59 10.97 -3.25
C ALA A 131 -0.82 11.30 -2.71
N THR A 132 -1.63 10.27 -2.45
CA THR A 132 -3.00 10.45 -1.94
C THR A 132 -3.10 10.51 -0.42
N LEU A 133 -1.99 10.31 0.30
CA LEU A 133 -1.95 10.36 1.77
C LEU A 133 -2.35 11.74 2.29
N PHE A 134 -1.86 12.80 1.65
CA PHE A 134 -2.14 14.19 2.03
C PHE A 134 -3.43 14.75 1.42
N MET A 135 -4.08 14.02 0.51
CA MET A 135 -5.41 14.39 0.02
C MET A 135 -6.51 14.15 1.06
N ARG A 136 -6.16 13.65 2.24
CA ARG A 136 -7.07 13.35 3.35
C ARG A 136 -7.47 14.59 4.16
N SER A 137 -6.69 15.66 4.12
CA SER A 137 -7.05 16.97 4.68
C SER A 137 -8.04 17.76 3.81
#